data_AF-A0A0F7VKJ6-F1
#
_entry.id   AF-A0A0F7VKJ6-F1
#
_cell.length_a   1.000
_cell.length_b   1.000
_cell.length_c   1.000
_cell.angle_alpha   90.00
_cell.angle_beta   90.00
_cell.angle_gamma   90.00
#
_symmetry.space_group_name_H-M   'P 1'
#
loop_
_entity.id
_entity.type
_entity.pdbx_description
1 polymer ?
#
loop_
_entity_poly.entity_id
_entity_poly.type
_entity_poly.pdbx_seq_one_letter_code
_entity_poly.pdbx_strand_id
1 'polypeptide(L)' 'MTMNSYEDGYTDGELAAITHLPSRRVHARAAMADQYDFLYAQGLIDGYLHAIAVNAALTDKQRTT' A
#
# COMPACT_ATOMS: atom_id res chain seq x y z
N MET A 1 -14.89 9.23 13.96
CA MET A 1 -14.72 8.33 12.80
C MET A 1 -13.72 7.28 13.26
N THR A 2 -14.18 6.08 13.60
CA THR A 2 -13.26 4.99 13.98
C THR A 2 -12.69 4.45 12.68
N MET A 3 -11.49 4.91 12.33
CA MET A 3 -10.72 4.31 11.24
C MET A 3 -10.49 2.86 11.62
N ASN A 4 -10.96 1.93 10.78
CA ASN A 4 -10.74 0.51 10.98
C ASN A 4 -9.28 0.22 10.63
N SER A 5 -8.62 -0.70 11.34
CA SER A 5 -7.18 -0.97 11.18
C SER A 5 -6.77 -1.27 9.73
N TYR A 6 -7.69 -1.85 8.96
CA TYR A 6 -7.54 -2.02 7.51
C TYR A 6 -7.33 -0.69 6.75
N GLU A 7 -8.12 0.35 7.03
CA GLU A 7 -8.03 1.66 6.37
C GLU A 7 -6.74 2.40 6.74
N ASP A 8 -6.27 2.23 7.98
CA ASP A 8 -4.98 2.76 8.42
C ASP A 8 -3.84 2.07 7.66
N GLY A 9 -3.89 0.74 7.57
CA GLY A 9 -2.95 -0.03 6.76
C GLY A 9 -2.97 0.40 5.30
N TYR A 10 -4.15 0.53 4.71
CA TYR A 10 -4.32 0.95 3.32
C TYR A 10 -3.66 2.31 3.05
N THR A 11 -3.93 3.29 3.90
CA THR A 11 -3.34 4.64 3.80
C THR A 11 -1.81 4.59 3.91
N ASP A 12 -1.28 3.83 4.86
CA ASP A 12 0.17 3.64 5.01
C ASP A 12 0.79 2.91 3.80
N GLY A 13 0.05 2.01 3.17
CA GLY A 13 0.44 1.29 1.97
C GLY A 13 0.59 2.22 0.78
N GLU A 14 -0.41 3.07 0.56
CA GLU A 14 -0.35 4.11 -0.48
C GLU A 14 0.83 5.06 -0.25
N LEU A 15 1.02 5.52 1.00
CA LEU A 15 2.13 6.39 1.35
C LEU A 15 3.48 5.71 1.11
N ALA A 16 3.61 4.42 1.42
CA ALA A 16 4.82 3.64 1.15
C ALA A 16 5.13 3.56 -0.35
N ALA A 17 4.10 3.43 -1.22
CA ALA A 17 4.28 3.44 -2.66
C ALA A 17 4.72 4.82 -3.18
N ILE A 18 4.06 5.88 -2.72
CA ILE A 18 4.36 7.28 -3.10
C ILE A 18 5.78 7.68 -2.69
N THR A 19 6.23 7.23 -1.52
CA THR A 19 7.59 7.48 -1.01
C THR A 19 8.63 6.50 -1.56
N HIS A 20 8.25 5.66 -2.53
CA HIS A 20 9.12 4.68 -3.18
C HIS A 20 9.79 3.69 -2.21
N LEU A 21 9.09 3.30 -1.14
CA LEU A 21 9.56 2.25 -0.25
C LEU A 21 9.68 0.93 -1.06
N PRO A 22 10.83 0.23 -0.99
CA PRO A 22 11.00 -1.02 -1.71
C PRO A 22 9.97 -2.06 -1.29
N SER A 23 9.40 -2.79 -2.25
CA SER A 23 8.38 -3.81 -2.01
C SER A 23 8.79 -4.80 -0.91
N ARG A 24 10.05 -5.26 -0.93
CA ARG A 24 10.61 -6.13 0.13
C ARG A 24 10.41 -5.59 1.54
N ARG A 25 10.49 -4.27 1.74
CA ARG A 25 10.30 -3.63 3.06
C ARG A 25 8.83 -3.53 3.43
N VAL A 26 7.96 -3.29 2.45
CA VAL A 26 6.50 -3.30 2.68
C VAL A 26 6.03 -4.70 3.07
N HIS A 27 6.45 -5.74 2.34
CA HIS A 27 6.15 -7.12 2.69
C HIS A 27 6.71 -7.53 4.06
N ALA A 28 7.93 -7.09 4.41
CA ALA A 28 8.46 -7.32 5.75
C ALA A 28 7.62 -6.64 6.84
N ARG A 29 7.18 -5.39 6.62
CA ARG A 29 6.28 -4.68 7.55
C ARG A 29 4.94 -5.38 7.69
N ALA A 30 4.32 -5.80 6.58
CA ALA A 30 3.08 -6.54 6.59
C ALA A 30 3.22 -7.87 7.35
N ALA A 31 4.29 -8.64 7.10
CA ALA A 31 4.54 -9.91 7.79
C ALA A 31 4.78 -9.74 9.29
N MET A 32 5.38 -8.62 9.71
CA MET A 32 5.49 -8.28 11.13
C MET A 32 4.11 -7.93 11.72
N ALA A 33 3.32 -7.13 11.00
CA ALA A 33 1.99 -6.71 11.45
C ALA A 33 0.97 -7.85 11.53
N ASP A 34 1.04 -8.81 10.61
CA ASP A 34 0.08 -9.91 10.49
C ASP A 34 -0.07 -10.73 11.78
N GLN A 35 0.97 -10.76 12.62
CA GLN A 35 0.97 -11.48 13.90
C GLN A 35 0.06 -10.87 14.97
N TYR A 36 -0.22 -9.58 14.89
CA TYR A 36 -0.98 -8.85 15.93
C TYR A 36 -2.14 -8.03 15.35
N ASP A 37 -2.08 -7.68 14.07
CA ASP A 37 -3.10 -6.94 13.34
C ASP A 37 -3.14 -7.33 11.86
N PHE A 38 -3.81 -8.45 11.60
CA PHE A 38 -3.94 -8.99 10.24
C PHE A 38 -4.70 -8.03 9.29
N LEU A 39 -5.64 -7.24 9.82
CA LEU A 39 -6.41 -6.28 9.01
C LEU A 39 -5.51 -5.13 8.55
N TYR A 40 -4.68 -4.58 9.44
CA TYR A 40 -3.66 -3.60 9.05
C TYR A 40 -2.70 -4.18 8.01
N ALA A 41 -2.19 -5.40 8.23
CA ALA A 41 -1.26 -6.05 7.31
C ALA A 41 -1.86 -6.22 5.91
N GLN A 42 -3.12 -6.65 5.83
CA GLN A 42 -3.83 -6.77 4.56
C GLN A 42 -4.01 -5.40 3.89
N GLY A 43 -4.51 -4.41 4.63
CA GLY A 43 -4.66 -3.04 4.13
C GLY A 43 -3.35 -2.48 3.57
N LEU A 44 -2.23 -2.66 4.30
CA LEU A 44 -0.90 -2.19 3.90
C LEU A 44 -0.47 -2.74 2.54
N ILE A 45 -0.70 -4.02 2.29
CA ILE A 45 -0.38 -4.63 0.99
C ILE A 45 -1.32 -4.12 -0.10
N ASP A 46 -2.62 -4.07 0.17
CA ASP A 46 -3.63 -3.67 -0.81
C ASP A 46 -3.43 -2.21 -1.25
N GLY A 47 -3.20 -1.29 -0.30
CA GLY A 47 -2.92 0.12 -0.59
C GLY A 47 -1.61 0.33 -1.37
N TYR A 48 -0.56 -0.41 -1.01
CA TYR A 48 0.72 -0.33 -1.74
C TYR A 48 0.59 -0.77 -3.20
N LEU A 49 -0.08 -1.90 -3.44
CA LEU A 49 -0.30 -2.42 -4.80
C LEU A 49 -1.25 -1.51 -5.58
N HIS A 50 -2.29 -0.98 -4.93
CA HIS A 50 -3.22 -0.04 -5.56
C HIS A 50 -2.50 1.20 -6.08
N ALA A 51 -1.71 1.88 -5.23
CA ALA A 51 -0.99 3.08 -5.62
C ALA A 51 0.03 2.83 -6.75
N ILE A 52 0.72 1.67 -6.75
CA ILE A 52 1.59 1.29 -7.87
C ILE A 52 0.79 1.13 -9.16
N ALA A 53 -0.34 0.43 -9.13
CA ALA A 53 -1.18 0.20 -10.30
C ALA A 53 -1.73 1.52 -10.88
N VAL A 54 -2.21 2.41 -10.01
CA VAL A 54 -2.70 3.74 -10.41
C VAL A 54 -1.57 4.57 -11.04
N ASN A 55 -0.40 4.63 -10.41
CA ASN A 55 0.73 5.40 -10.93
C ASN A 55 1.25 4.85 -12.27
N ALA A 56 1.27 3.52 -12.43
CA ALA A 56 1.61 2.89 -13.70
C ALA A 56 0.60 3.26 -14.80
N ALA A 57 -0.70 3.15 -14.52
CA ALA A 57 -1.76 3.51 -15.46
C ALA A 57 -1.71 4.99 -15.86
N LEU A 58 -1.43 5.90 -14.91
CA LEU A 58 -1.26 7.32 -15.18
C LEU A 58 -0.05 7.60 -16.07
N THR A 59 1.07 6.93 -15.80
CA THR A 59 2.30 7.05 -16.61
C THR A 59 2.08 6.56 -18.04
N ASP A 60 1.39 5.44 -18.21
CA ASP A 60 1.06 4.91 -19.54
C ASP A 60 0.13 5.85 -20.30
N LYS A 61 -0.90 6.39 -19.63
CA LYS A 61 -1.77 7.40 -20.24
C LYS A 61 -0.98 8.61 -20.75
N GLN A 62 -0.06 9.14 -19.94
CA GLN A 62 0.80 10.27 -20.33
C GLN A 62 1.72 9.95 -21.51
N ARG A 63 2.15 8.70 -21.70
CA ARG A 63 2.99 8.29 -22.85
C ARG A 63 2.21 8.15 -24.15
N THR A 64 0.92 7.83 -24.06
CA THR A 64 0.05 7.60 -25.22
C THR A 64 -0.71 8.85 -25.69
N THR A 65 -0.56 9.98 -24.99
CA THR A 65 -1.18 11.28 -25.34
C THR A 65 -0.14 12.20 -25.97
#